data_AF-A0AAV1FI35-F1
#
_entry.id   AF-A0AAV1FI35-F1
#
_cell.length_a   1.000
_cell.length_b   1.000
_cell.length_c   1.000
_cell.angle_alpha   90.00
_cell.angle_beta   90.00
_cell.angle_gamma   90.00
#
_symmetry.space_group_name_H-M   'P 1'
#
loop_
_entity.id
_entity.type
_entity.pdbx_description
1 polymer ?
#
loop_
_entity_poly.entity_id
_entity_poly.type
_entity_poly.pdbx_seq_one_letter_code
_entity_poly.pdbx_strand_id
1 'polypeptide(L)'
;MAEKKKETPNMVHENTIFIETVKKELRHLKLQTEVSFNPYRKVHLLPDKPMARKQPEILVDTTEYIEAYRRIHQEPSKKYPEPLTESQKIGWWASQLTPQKRSDRLYFPRVCTDVTRH
;
A
#
# COMPACT_ATOMS: atom_id res chain seq x y z
N MET A 1 -23.34 54.95 -30.08
CA MET A 1 -23.02 53.96 -29.05
C MET A 1 -23.80 54.35 -27.80
N ALA A 2 -24.87 53.63 -27.45
CA ALA A 2 -25.71 54.00 -26.31
C ALA A 2 -24.94 53.80 -25.01
N GLU A 3 -24.80 54.86 -24.20
CA GLU A 3 -24.22 54.78 -22.86
C GLU A 3 -25.13 53.93 -21.96
N LYS A 4 -24.64 52.77 -21.53
CA LYS A 4 -25.29 52.00 -20.45
C LYS A 4 -25.18 52.82 -19.17
N LYS A 5 -26.30 53.45 -18.76
CA LYS A 5 -26.43 54.01 -17.41
C LYS A 5 -26.12 52.90 -16.39
N LYS A 6 -25.11 53.09 -15.55
CA LYS A 6 -24.83 52.19 -14.43
C LYS A 6 -26.01 52.27 -13.46
N GLU A 7 -26.71 51.17 -13.30
CA GLU A 7 -27.76 51.04 -12.30
C GLU A 7 -27.17 51.28 -10.91
N THR A 8 -27.88 52.05 -10.07
CA THR A 8 -27.49 52.28 -8.68
C THR A 8 -27.38 50.93 -7.97
N PRO A 9 -26.25 50.60 -7.34
CA PRO A 9 -26.06 49.28 -6.79
C PRO A 9 -27.09 49.01 -5.69
N ASN A 10 -27.81 47.89 -5.84
CA ASN A 10 -28.76 47.43 -4.86
C ASN A 10 -28.00 46.90 -3.64
N MET A 11 -28.23 47.50 -2.47
CA MET A 11 -27.60 47.11 -1.20
C MET A 11 -27.72 45.61 -0.89
N VAL A 12 -28.82 44.97 -1.33
CA VAL A 12 -28.99 43.51 -1.17
C VAL A 12 -27.97 42.75 -2.02
N HIS A 13 -27.73 43.19 -3.27
CA HIS A 13 -26.74 42.56 -4.14
C HIS A 13 -25.32 42.72 -3.60
N GLU A 14 -24.96 43.90 -3.10
CA GLU A 14 -23.64 44.13 -2.48
C GLU A 14 -23.42 43.20 -1.27
N ASN A 15 -24.43 43.07 -0.41
CA ASN A 15 -24.38 42.16 0.72
C ASN A 15 -24.24 40.69 0.29
N THR A 16 -24.92 40.27 -0.78
CA THR A 16 -24.77 38.90 -1.30
C THR A 16 -23.37 38.62 -1.82
N ILE A 17 -22.76 39.58 -2.54
CA ILE A 17 -21.39 39.48 -3.04
C ILE A 17 -20.44 39.38 -1.85
N PHE A 18 -20.60 40.23 -0.84
CA PHE A 18 -19.75 40.23 0.34
C PHE A 18 -19.78 38.88 1.08
N ILE A 19 -20.98 38.33 1.31
CA ILE A 19 -21.15 37.01 1.95
C ILE A 19 -20.47 35.91 1.12
N GLU A 20 -20.59 35.96 -0.21
CA GLU A 20 -19.94 34.99 -1.10
C GLU A 20 -18.41 35.08 -1.00
N THR A 21 -17.86 36.30 -1.00
CA THR A 21 -16.42 36.54 -0.87
C THR A 21 -15.88 35.99 0.45
N VAL A 22 -16.54 36.31 1.57
CA VAL A 22 -16.15 35.79 2.90
C VAL A 22 -16.19 34.26 2.92
N LYS A 23 -17.21 33.64 2.32
CA LYS A 23 -17.30 32.17 2.22
C LYS A 23 -16.14 31.57 1.41
N LYS A 24 -15.76 32.20 0.29
CA LYS A 24 -14.63 31.75 -0.53
C LYS A 24 -13.31 31.88 0.25
N GLU A 25 -13.09 33.00 0.92
CA GLU A 25 -11.89 33.24 1.73
C GLU A 25 -11.76 32.23 2.87
N LEU A 26 -12.84 31.99 3.63
CA LEU A 26 -12.85 31.00 4.70
C LEU A 26 -12.59 29.58 4.18
N ARG A 27 -13.13 29.23 3.00
CA ARG A 27 -12.85 27.95 2.35
C ARG A 27 -11.37 27.81 2.00
N HIS A 28 -10.76 28.84 1.43
CA HIS A 28 -9.33 28.84 1.10
C HIS A 28 -8.45 28.74 2.34
N LEU A 29 -8.78 29.47 3.40
CA LEU A 29 -8.08 29.39 4.68
C LEU A 29 -8.16 27.99 5.28
N LYS A 30 -9.34 27.35 5.24
CA LYS A 30 -9.52 25.97 5.71
C LYS A 30 -8.68 24.98 4.90
N LEU A 31 -8.69 25.08 3.58
CA LEU A 31 -7.85 24.23 2.72
C LEU A 31 -6.36 24.44 3.03
N GLN A 32 -5.91 25.67 3.22
CA GLN A 32 -4.52 25.95 3.53
C GLN A 32 -4.10 25.41 4.91
N THR A 33 -4.96 25.54 5.92
CA THR A 33 -4.65 25.15 7.30
C THR A 33 -4.80 23.66 7.57
N GLU A 34 -5.76 22.99 6.92
CA GLU A 34 -6.08 21.59 7.16
C GLU A 34 -5.52 20.65 6.08
N VAL A 35 -5.48 21.08 4.82
CA VAL A 35 -5.16 20.19 3.67
C VAL A 35 -3.80 20.50 3.06
N SER A 36 -3.36 21.76 3.02
CA SER A 36 -2.03 22.10 2.50
C SER A 36 -0.93 21.83 3.54
N PHE A 37 0.34 21.95 3.14
CA PHE A 37 1.50 21.85 4.02
C PHE A 37 1.50 22.95 5.07
N ASN A 38 0.73 22.77 6.14
CA ASN A 38 0.72 23.65 7.28
C ASN A 38 1.95 23.33 8.16
N PRO A 39 2.93 24.26 8.28
CA PRO A 39 4.15 24.00 9.07
C PRO A 39 3.86 23.76 10.55
N TYR A 40 2.69 24.18 11.05
CA TYR A 40 2.27 24.02 12.44
C TYR A 40 1.35 22.81 12.68
N ARG A 41 0.83 22.16 11.63
CA ARG A 41 0.02 20.93 11.73
C ARG A 41 0.62 19.81 10.89
N LYS A 42 1.07 18.74 11.54
CA LYS A 42 1.52 17.50 10.89
C LYS A 42 0.33 16.69 10.37
N VAL A 43 -0.39 17.20 9.36
CA VAL A 43 -1.50 16.45 8.75
C VAL A 43 -0.98 15.42 7.75
N HIS A 44 0.20 15.64 7.18
CA HIS A 44 0.78 14.73 6.19
C HIS A 44 1.93 13.96 6.83
N LEU A 45 1.67 12.70 7.15
CA LEU A 45 2.72 11.68 7.17
C LEU A 45 3.17 11.53 5.71
N LEU A 46 3.98 12.46 5.20
CA LEU A 46 4.71 12.20 3.97
C LEU A 46 5.51 10.93 4.26
N PRO A 47 5.26 9.83 3.53
CA PRO A 47 6.10 8.66 3.70
C PRO A 47 7.53 9.12 3.40
N ASP A 48 8.44 8.74 4.27
CA ASP A 48 9.85 9.05 4.03
C ASP A 48 10.28 8.49 2.68
N LYS A 49 11.35 9.06 2.14
CA LYS A 49 11.92 8.59 0.88
C LYS A 49 12.08 7.06 0.96
N PRO A 50 11.72 6.31 -0.09
CA PRO A 50 11.77 4.85 -0.06
C PRO A 50 13.17 4.30 0.24
N MET A 51 14.21 5.09 -0.06
CA MET A 51 15.62 4.78 0.20
C MET A 51 16.20 5.51 1.42
N ALA A 52 15.36 6.16 2.23
CA ALA A 52 15.83 6.80 3.46
C ALA A 52 16.36 5.70 4.40
N ARG A 53 17.63 5.81 4.79
CA ARG A 53 18.23 4.94 5.80
C ARG A 53 17.64 5.29 7.16
N LYS A 54 16.50 4.70 7.50
CA LYS A 54 15.93 4.77 8.84
C LYS A 54 16.71 3.85 9.76
N GLN A 55 16.84 4.25 11.02
CA GLN A 55 17.20 3.30 12.06
C GLN A 55 16.14 2.20 12.07
N PRO A 56 16.52 0.91 12.14
CA PRO A 56 15.54 -0.14 12.27
C PRO A 56 14.70 0.15 13.51
N GLU A 57 13.39 0.30 13.33
CA GLU A 57 12.48 0.38 14.46
C GLU A 57 12.67 -0.90 15.26
N ILE A 58 13.05 -0.77 16.53
CA ILE A 58 13.18 -1.91 17.45
C ILE A 58 11.74 -2.30 17.80
N LEU A 59 11.09 -3.00 16.87
CA LEU A 59 9.89 -3.75 17.16
C LEU A 59 10.32 -4.82 18.15
N VAL A 60 9.85 -4.70 19.39
CA VAL A 60 9.97 -5.79 20.35
C VAL A 60 9.07 -6.88 19.81
N ASP A 61 9.66 -7.83 19.11
CA ASP A 61 8.95 -9.00 18.61
C ASP A 61 8.35 -9.73 19.81
N THR A 62 7.08 -9.45 20.09
CA THR A 62 6.34 -10.21 21.09
C THR A 62 6.29 -11.66 20.61
N THR A 63 6.35 -12.61 21.54
CA THR A 63 6.24 -14.03 21.20
C THR A 63 4.97 -14.32 20.40
N GLU A 64 3.89 -13.61 20.71
CA GLU A 64 2.61 -13.61 19.98
C GLU A 64 2.77 -13.24 18.50
N TYR A 65 3.56 -12.18 18.19
CA TYR A 65 3.80 -11.77 16.82
C TYR A 65 4.58 -12.83 16.04
N ILE A 66 5.62 -13.41 16.65
CA ILE A 66 6.42 -14.46 16.01
C ILE A 66 5.55 -15.70 15.73
N GLU A 67 4.68 -16.08 16.65
CA GLU A 67 3.75 -17.19 16.47
C GLU A 67 2.71 -16.92 15.38
N ALA A 68 2.13 -15.72 15.37
CA ALA A 68 1.20 -15.30 14.33
C ALA A 68 1.87 -15.29 12.94
N TYR A 69 3.09 -14.75 12.86
CA TYR A 69 3.89 -14.75 11.64
C TYR A 69 4.15 -16.17 11.14
N ARG A 70 4.62 -17.06 12.03
CA ARG A 70 4.83 -18.48 11.70
C ARG A 70 3.54 -19.13 11.21
N ARG A 71 2.40 -18.86 11.87
CA ARG A 71 1.08 -19.40 11.49
C ARG A 71 0.64 -18.93 10.11
N ILE A 72 0.90 -17.68 9.74
CA ILE A 72 0.55 -17.13 8.42
C ILE A 72 1.39 -17.79 7.32
N HIS A 73 2.68 -18.04 7.58
CA HIS A 73 3.63 -18.62 6.63
C HIS A 73 3.63 -20.14 6.58
N GLN A 74 2.76 -20.82 7.32
CA GLN A 74 2.59 -22.28 7.22
C GLN A 74 2.03 -22.69 5.85
N GLU A 75 2.44 -23.87 5.39
CA GLU A 75 1.92 -24.50 4.18
C GLU A 75 0.38 -24.66 4.27
N PRO A 76 -0.36 -24.46 3.16
CA PRO A 76 -1.81 -24.61 3.15
C PRO A 76 -2.30 -25.96 3.70
N SER A 77 -1.58 -27.04 3.42
CA SER A 77 -1.88 -28.40 3.91
C SER A 77 -1.83 -28.51 5.45
N LYS A 78 -0.98 -27.72 6.11
CA LYS A 78 -0.92 -27.66 7.58
C LYS A 78 -1.96 -26.70 8.17
N LYS A 79 -2.42 -25.74 7.38
CA LYS A 79 -3.33 -24.67 7.82
C LYS A 79 -4.80 -25.05 7.73
N TYR A 80 -5.19 -25.81 6.72
CA TYR A 80 -6.58 -26.18 6.45
C TYR A 80 -6.73 -27.70 6.29
N PRO A 81 -7.87 -28.29 6.69
CA PRO A 81 -8.09 -29.73 6.51
C PRO A 81 -8.25 -30.12 5.04
N GLU A 82 -8.77 -29.22 4.21
CA GLU A 82 -9.08 -29.44 2.79
C GLU A 82 -8.67 -28.24 1.94
N PRO A 83 -8.35 -28.45 0.64
CA PRO A 83 -7.99 -27.37 -0.27
C PRO A 83 -9.18 -26.44 -0.52
N LEU A 84 -8.99 -25.15 -0.26
CA LEU A 84 -10.02 -24.13 -0.44
C LEU A 84 -10.09 -23.62 -1.88
N THR A 85 -8.97 -23.66 -2.61
CA THR A 85 -8.88 -23.20 -4.00
C THR A 85 -8.49 -24.33 -4.95
N GLU A 86 -8.85 -24.20 -6.22
CA GLU A 86 -8.47 -25.17 -7.27
C GLU A 86 -6.96 -25.30 -7.42
N SER A 87 -6.23 -24.18 -7.32
CA SER A 87 -4.77 -24.18 -7.33
C SER A 87 -4.17 -24.97 -6.17
N GLN A 88 -4.78 -24.93 -4.99
CA GLN A 88 -4.35 -25.72 -3.84
C GLN A 88 -4.58 -27.22 -4.08
N LYS A 89 -5.64 -27.63 -4.79
CA LYS A 89 -5.90 -29.05 -5.10
C LYS A 89 -4.74 -29.71 -5.85
N ILE A 90 -4.11 -28.98 -6.77
CA ILE A 90 -3.00 -29.50 -7.60
C ILE A 90 -1.78 -29.83 -6.73
N GLY A 91 -1.44 -28.96 -5.77
CA GLY A 91 -0.25 -29.10 -4.93
C GLY A 91 -0.52 -29.62 -3.52
N TRP A 92 -1.74 -30.11 -3.23
CA TRP A 92 -2.14 -30.45 -1.86
C TRP A 92 -1.31 -31.58 -1.25
N TRP A 93 -0.96 -32.57 -2.07
CA TRP A 93 -0.13 -33.72 -1.70
C TRP A 93 1.21 -33.69 -2.45
N ALA A 94 1.96 -32.59 -2.30
CA ALA A 94 3.24 -32.40 -3.00
C ALA A 94 4.43 -33.16 -2.38
N SER A 95 4.23 -33.89 -1.28
CA SER A 95 5.27 -34.74 -0.72
C SER A 95 5.61 -35.87 -1.69
N GLN A 96 6.90 -36.11 -1.91
CA GLN A 96 7.36 -37.21 -2.75
C GLN A 96 6.89 -38.53 -2.15
N LEU A 97 6.07 -39.29 -2.89
CA LEU A 97 5.55 -40.60 -2.44
C LEU A 97 6.67 -41.61 -2.17
N THR A 98 7.75 -41.52 -2.94
CA THR A 98 8.98 -42.29 -2.75
C THR A 98 10.08 -41.37 -2.26
N PRO A 99 10.80 -41.73 -1.18
CA PRO A 99 11.95 -40.96 -0.74
C PRO A 99 12.96 -40.89 -1.89
N GLN A 100 13.49 -39.70 -2.17
CA GLN A 100 14.52 -39.51 -3.18
C GLN A 100 15.75 -40.36 -2.84
N LYS A 101 15.86 -41.54 -3.48
CA LYS A 101 17.03 -42.40 -3.35
C LYS A 101 18.18 -41.71 -4.06
N ARG A 102 19.09 -41.10 -3.30
CA ARG A 102 20.32 -40.46 -3.83
C ARG A 102 21.22 -41.44 -4.61
N SER A 103 21.02 -42.74 -4.44
CA SER A 103 21.71 -43.82 -5.14
C SER A 103 20.90 -44.43 -6.28
N ASP A 104 19.97 -43.69 -6.87
CA ASP A 104 19.23 -44.18 -8.03
C ASP A 104 20.18 -44.24 -9.24
N ARG A 105 20.62 -45.45 -9.57
CA ARG A 105 21.60 -45.72 -10.64
C ARG A 105 21.13 -45.24 -12.01
N LEU A 106 19.86 -44.85 -12.14
CA LEU A 106 19.22 -44.41 -13.38
C LEU A 106 18.95 -42.90 -13.41
N TYR A 107 19.31 -42.14 -12.38
CA TYR A 107 19.15 -40.69 -12.36
C TYR A 107 20.38 -39.98 -12.93
N PHE A 108 20.29 -39.55 -14.19
CA PHE A 108 21.35 -38.83 -14.90
C PHE A 108 20.87 -37.42 -15.31
N PRO A 109 20.83 -36.45 -14.37
CA PRO A 109 20.45 -35.08 -14.71
C PRO A 109 21.49 -34.47 -15.65
N ARG A 110 21.04 -33.65 -16.60
CA ARG A 110 21.95 -32.86 -17.42
C ARG A 110 22.60 -31.79 -16.55
N VAL A 111 23.93 -31.79 -16.48
CA VAL A 111 24.71 -30.79 -15.77
C VAL A 111 25.40 -29.92 -16.80
N CYS A 112 25.10 -28.62 -16.79
CA CYS A 112 25.81 -27.66 -17.63
C CYS A 112 27.17 -27.35 -17.00
N THR A 113 28.25 -27.67 -17.70
CA THR A 113 29.60 -27.23 -17.38
C THR A 113 29.91 -25.92 -18.09
N ASP A 114 30.98 -25.23 -17.66
CA ASP A 114 31.39 -23.95 -18.26
C ASP A 114 31.64 -24.06 -19.78
N VAL A 115 32.07 -25.25 -20.26
CA VAL A 115 32.28 -25.53 -21.69
C VAL A 115 30.97 -25.63 -22.46
N THR A 116 29.90 -26.11 -21.84
CA THR A 116 28.57 -26.29 -22.46
C THR A 116 27.62 -25.11 -22.23
N ARG A 117 28.08 -24.05 -21.55
CA ARG A 117 27.25 -22.89 -21.17
C ARG A 117 27.15 -21.85 -22.30
N HIS A 118 28.04 -21.90 -23.29
CA HIS A 118 28.13 -20.95 -24.40
C HIS A 118 27.61 -21.54 -25.70
#